data_AF-A0A0U9HFA0-F1
#
_entry.id   AF-A0A0U9HFA0-F1
#
_cell.length_a   1.000
_cell.length_b   1.000
_cell.length_c   1.000
_cell.angle_alpha   90.00
_cell.angle_beta   90.00
_cell.angle_gamma   90.00
#
_symmetry.space_group_name_H-M   'P 1'
#
loop_
_entity.id
_entity.type
_entity.pdbx_description
1 polymer ?
#
loop_
_entity_poly.entity_id
_entity_poly.type
_entity_poly.pdbx_seq_one_letter_code
_entity_poly.pdbx_strand_id
1 'polypeptide(L)'
;MGVAERELQRRNYLQNQYDIPEKSIEKQEKKSKANYKLRYIMKLFCIVLLALLPLYRFAVITEAQDRINKLQTEAKKLEAQNEQLKVEVANLKSIKRIEEIARGKLSMKEPESDQILYLNTD
;
A
#
# COMPACT_ATOMS: atom_id res chain seq x y z
N MET A 1 62.43 -62.71 41.88
CA MET A 1 61.80 -61.36 41.79
C MET A 1 60.73 -61.27 40.70
N GLY A 2 60.80 -62.00 39.58
CA GLY A 2 59.82 -61.89 38.47
C GLY A 2 58.44 -62.58 38.62
N VAL A 3 58.07 -63.06 39.82
CA VAL A 3 56.70 -63.56 40.08
C VAL A 3 55.81 -62.43 40.62
N ALA A 4 56.38 -61.58 41.48
CA ALA A 4 55.69 -60.40 42.03
C ALA A 4 55.32 -59.38 40.94
N GLU A 5 56.20 -59.19 39.95
CA GLU A 5 55.95 -58.27 38.83
C GLU A 5 54.82 -58.77 37.91
N ARG A 6 54.74 -60.07 37.67
CA ARG A 6 53.65 -60.68 36.89
C ARG A 6 52.30 -60.55 37.58
N GLU A 7 52.26 -60.66 38.90
CA GLU A 7 51.03 -60.44 39.66
C GLU A 7 50.60 -58.98 39.68
N LEU A 8 51.54 -58.04 39.76
CA LEU A 8 51.25 -56.61 39.65
C LEU A 8 50.72 -56.24 38.27
N GLN A 9 51.32 -56.79 37.21
CA GLN A 9 50.81 -56.61 35.84
C GLN A 9 49.41 -57.21 35.70
N ARG A 10 49.16 -58.40 36.27
CA ARG A 10 47.84 -59.04 36.24
C ARG A 10 46.79 -58.23 36.99
N ARG A 11 47.12 -57.66 38.16
CA ARG A 11 46.21 -56.76 38.90
C ARG A 11 45.91 -55.49 38.12
N ASN A 12 46.94 -54.84 37.56
CA ASN A 12 46.75 -53.62 36.76
C ASN A 12 45.94 -53.90 35.49
N TYR A 13 46.16 -55.05 34.84
CA TYR A 13 45.40 -55.46 33.66
C TYR A 13 43.93 -55.69 33.99
N LEU A 14 43.63 -56.34 35.12
CA LEU A 14 42.25 -56.55 35.59
C LEU A 14 41.59 -55.23 36.01
N GLN A 15 42.34 -54.31 36.62
CA GLN A 15 41.83 -53.01 37.05
C GLN A 15 41.49 -52.10 35.86
N ASN A 16 42.35 -52.02 34.85
CA ASN A 16 42.07 -51.29 33.61
C ASN A 16 40.91 -51.89 32.80
N GLN A 17 40.62 -53.19 32.95
CA GLN A 17 39.53 -53.85 32.22
C GLN A 17 38.16 -53.67 32.92
N TYR A 18 38.13 -53.27 34.19
CA TYR A 18 36.92 -52.95 34.96
C TYR A 18 36.63 -51.44 35.03
N ASP A 19 37.51 -50.58 34.53
CA ASP A 19 37.19 -49.19 34.22
C ASP A 19 36.41 -49.11 32.89
N ILE A 20 35.22 -49.73 32.88
CA ILE A 20 34.17 -49.34 31.94
C ILE A 20 33.88 -47.87 32.26
N PRO A 21 33.97 -46.92 31.31
CA PRO A 21 33.68 -45.52 31.58
C PRO A 21 32.19 -45.36 31.91
N GLU A 22 31.81 -45.60 33.15
CA GLU A 22 30.48 -45.41 33.70
C GLU A 22 30.26 -43.92 33.99
N LYS A 23 30.32 -43.10 32.94
CA LYS A 23 29.71 -41.76 32.89
C LYS A 23 29.72 -41.14 31.50
N SER A 24 29.28 -41.90 30.48
CA SER A 24 28.86 -41.33 29.19
C SER A 24 27.34 -41.15 29.06
N ILE A 25 26.58 -41.19 30.17
CA ILE A 25 25.13 -40.96 30.16
C ILE A 25 24.72 -39.96 31.25
N GLU A 26 25.20 -38.73 31.15
CA GLU A 26 24.47 -37.58 31.72
C GLU A 26 24.51 -36.37 30.78
N LYS A 27 24.22 -36.64 29.50
CA LYS A 27 23.63 -35.65 28.59
C LYS A 27 22.16 -36.00 28.40
N GLN A 28 21.34 -35.70 29.41
CA GLN A 28 19.89 -35.64 29.22
C GLN A 28 19.38 -34.27 29.66
N GLU A 29 19.45 -33.36 28.69
CA GLU A 29 18.33 -32.53 28.25
C GLU A 29 17.33 -32.02 29.32
N LYS A 30 17.78 -31.26 30.31
CA LYS A 30 16.89 -30.32 31.02
C LYS A 30 16.72 -28.99 30.27
N LYS A 31 16.66 -29.03 28.93
CA LYS A 31 16.45 -27.83 28.09
C LYS A 31 15.19 -27.87 27.22
N SER A 32 14.28 -28.84 27.34
CA SER A 32 13.17 -28.93 26.36
C SER A 32 11.84 -28.29 26.82
N LYS A 33 11.63 -28.01 28.11
CA LYS A 33 10.33 -27.48 28.58
C LYS A 33 10.19 -25.95 28.56
N ALA A 34 11.27 -25.18 28.68
CA ALA A 34 11.18 -23.71 28.52
C ALA A 34 10.99 -23.30 27.05
N ASN A 35 11.49 -24.11 26.13
CA ASN A 35 11.56 -23.79 24.71
C ASN A 35 10.21 -23.89 23.98
N TYR A 36 9.28 -24.74 24.43
CA TYR A 36 7.99 -24.86 23.73
C TYR A 36 7.08 -23.65 23.99
N LYS A 37 7.05 -23.14 25.23
CA LYS A 37 6.31 -21.90 25.56
C LYS A 37 6.90 -20.71 24.82
N LEU A 38 8.24 -20.60 24.82
CA LEU A 38 8.93 -19.54 24.09
C LEU A 38 8.70 -19.63 22.57
N ARG A 39 8.73 -20.83 21.99
CA ARG A 39 8.40 -21.06 20.56
C ARG A 39 6.96 -20.65 20.25
N TYR A 40 6.02 -20.90 21.15
CA TYR A 40 4.62 -20.50 20.95
C TYR A 40 4.45 -18.98 21.01
N ILE A 41 5.12 -18.32 21.96
CA ILE A 41 5.16 -16.85 22.07
C ILE A 41 5.80 -16.24 20.82
N MET A 42 6.90 -16.80 20.32
CA MET A 42 7.54 -16.34 19.09
C MET A 42 6.63 -16.51 17.86
N LYS A 43 5.88 -17.62 17.76
CA LYS A 43 4.90 -17.81 16.69
C LYS A 43 3.77 -16.78 16.76
N LEU A 44 3.23 -16.54 17.96
CA LEU A 44 2.21 -15.52 18.16
C LEU A 44 2.73 -14.13 17.80
N PHE A 45 3.96 -13.81 18.18
CA PHE A 45 4.62 -12.56 17.83
C PHE A 45 4.80 -12.43 16.31
N CYS A 46 5.21 -13.48 15.60
CA CYS A 46 5.29 -13.48 14.14
C CYS A 46 3.93 -13.23 13.48
N ILE A 47 2.84 -13.80 14.01
CA ILE A 47 1.47 -13.56 13.49
C ILE A 47 1.08 -12.10 13.68
N VAL A 48 1.36 -11.52 14.86
CA VAL A 48 1.12 -10.10 15.14
C VAL A 48 1.95 -9.20 14.23
N LEU A 49 3.22 -9.53 14.00
CA LEU A 49 4.10 -8.78 13.09
C LEU A 49 3.60 -8.84 11.65
N LEU A 50 3.14 -10.02 11.20
CA LEU A 50 2.52 -10.20 9.88
C LEU A 50 1.24 -9.38 9.73
N ALA A 51 0.46 -9.23 10.79
CA ALA A 51 -0.74 -8.40 10.81
C ALA A 51 -0.43 -6.88 10.87
N LEU A 52 0.74 -6.48 11.37
CA LEU A 52 1.18 -5.08 11.42
C LEU A 52 1.73 -4.56 10.09
N LEU A 53 2.30 -5.43 9.25
CA LEU A 53 2.77 -5.08 7.91
C LEU A 53 1.72 -4.39 7.02
N PRO A 54 0.48 -4.89 6.91
CA PRO A 54 -0.55 -4.21 6.12
C PRO A 54 -0.94 -2.86 6.75
N LEU A 55 -0.99 -2.73 8.07
CA LEU A 55 -1.30 -1.45 8.75
C LEU A 55 -0.31 -0.33 8.35
N TYR A 56 0.99 -0.63 8.32
CA TYR A 56 2.00 0.33 7.85
C TYR A 56 1.80 0.70 6.38
N ARG A 57 1.50 -0.28 5.52
CA ARG A 57 1.20 -0.04 4.11
C ARG A 57 -0.06 0.82 3.94
N PHE A 58 -1.12 0.55 4.71
CA PHE A 58 -2.35 1.33 4.69
C PHE A 58 -2.10 2.79 5.05
N ALA A 59 -1.28 3.07 6.08
CA ALA A 59 -0.95 4.45 6.45
C ALA A 59 -0.29 5.24 5.30
N VAL A 60 0.65 4.61 4.57
CA VAL A 60 1.32 5.23 3.41
C VAL A 60 0.36 5.38 2.22
N ILE A 61 -0.50 4.39 2.01
CA ILE A 61 -1.51 4.42 0.94
C ILE A 61 -2.53 5.53 1.19
N THR A 62 -2.95 5.77 2.44
CA THR A 62 -3.92 6.81 2.78
C THR A 62 -3.43 8.20 2.39
N GLU A 63 -2.16 8.54 2.65
CA GLU A 63 -1.63 9.86 2.25
C GLU A 63 -1.61 10.02 0.72
N ALA A 64 -1.21 8.98 -0.01
CA ALA A 64 -1.23 8.99 -1.46
C ALA A 64 -2.66 9.08 -2.01
N GLN A 65 -3.61 8.37 -1.39
CA GLN A 65 -5.02 8.38 -1.75
C GLN A 65 -5.64 9.76 -1.55
N ASP A 66 -5.30 10.46 -0.46
CA ASP A 66 -5.77 11.82 -0.21
C ASP A 66 -5.29 12.81 -1.27
N ARG A 67 -4.03 12.70 -1.70
CA ARG A 67 -3.51 13.52 -2.81
C ARG A 67 -4.23 13.22 -4.11
N ILE A 68 -4.44 11.95 -4.43
CA ILE A 68 -5.18 11.54 -5.63
C ILE A 68 -6.61 12.07 -5.59
N ASN A 69 -7.29 11.92 -4.45
CA ASN A 69 -8.66 12.40 -4.28
C ASN A 69 -8.75 13.91 -4.47
N LYS A 70 -7.83 14.69 -3.87
CA LYS A 70 -7.77 16.15 -4.07
C LYS A 70 -7.59 16.53 -5.54
N LEU A 71 -6.63 15.91 -6.22
CA LEU A 71 -6.37 16.16 -7.64
C LEU A 71 -7.57 15.79 -8.51
N GLN A 72 -8.24 14.68 -8.22
CA GLN A 72 -9.48 14.29 -8.92
C GLN A 72 -10.62 15.28 -8.69
N THR A 73 -10.79 15.76 -7.46
CA THR A 73 -11.80 16.78 -7.14
C THR A 73 -11.51 18.09 -7.86
N GLU A 74 -10.25 18.54 -7.89
CA GLU A 74 -9.85 19.73 -8.63
C GLU A 74 -10.06 19.58 -10.14
N ALA A 75 -9.70 18.43 -10.72
CA ALA A 75 -9.93 18.15 -12.12
C ALA A 75 -11.43 18.18 -12.48
N LYS A 76 -12.28 17.51 -11.68
CA LYS A 76 -13.74 17.54 -11.87
C LYS A 76 -14.32 18.95 -11.74
N LYS A 77 -13.80 19.76 -10.81
CA LYS A 77 -14.22 21.14 -10.63
C LYS A 77 -13.87 21.99 -11.85
N LEU A 78 -12.66 21.84 -12.38
CA LEU A 78 -12.21 22.54 -13.59
C LEU A 78 -13.00 22.11 -14.83
N GLU A 79 -13.30 20.83 -14.97
CA GLU A 79 -14.12 20.29 -16.06
C GLU A 79 -15.54 20.87 -16.02
N ALA A 80 -16.18 20.87 -14.84
CA ALA A 80 -17.49 21.48 -14.66
C ALA A 80 -17.48 22.99 -14.97
N GLN A 81 -16.44 23.72 -14.55
CA GLN A 81 -16.29 25.14 -14.92
C GLN A 81 -16.13 25.33 -16.42
N ASN A 82 -15.38 24.46 -17.09
CA ASN A 82 -15.17 24.51 -18.53
C ASN A 82 -16.50 24.29 -19.28
N GLU A 83 -17.30 23.31 -18.87
CA GLU A 83 -18.63 23.07 -19.43
C GLU A 83 -19.56 24.25 -19.21
N GLN A 84 -19.59 24.82 -18.00
CA GLN A 84 -20.39 26.01 -17.70
C GLN A 84 -20.02 27.20 -18.58
N LEU A 85 -18.71 27.48 -18.71
CA LEU A 85 -18.22 28.56 -19.58
C LEU A 85 -18.57 28.32 -21.05
N LYS A 86 -18.50 27.07 -21.53
CA LYS A 86 -18.92 26.72 -22.90
C LYS A 86 -20.40 27.00 -23.11
N VAL A 87 -21.26 26.63 -22.16
CA VAL A 87 -22.69 26.90 -22.21
C VAL A 87 -22.94 28.41 -22.19
N GLU A 88 -22.23 29.16 -21.34
CA GLU A 88 -22.34 30.61 -21.29
C GLU A 88 -21.94 31.24 -22.63
N VAL A 89 -20.81 30.83 -23.22
CA VAL A 89 -20.38 31.29 -24.55
C VAL A 89 -21.44 30.98 -25.60
N ALA A 90 -22.00 29.78 -25.60
CA ALA A 90 -23.07 29.40 -26.53
C ALA A 90 -24.31 30.27 -26.35
N ASN A 91 -24.69 30.57 -25.10
CA ASN A 91 -25.81 31.47 -24.79
C ASN A 91 -25.52 32.91 -25.24
N LEU A 92 -24.31 33.41 -24.99
CA LEU A 92 -23.86 34.74 -25.42
C LEU A 92 -23.90 34.87 -26.95
N LYS A 93 -23.50 33.82 -27.66
CA LYS A 93 -23.55 33.74 -29.13
C LYS A 93 -24.93 33.38 -29.69
N SER A 94 -25.89 33.00 -28.85
CA SER A 94 -27.19 32.54 -29.33
C SER A 94 -27.93 33.68 -30.01
N ILE A 95 -28.47 33.40 -31.20
CA ILE A 95 -29.23 34.36 -32.01
C ILE A 95 -30.40 34.92 -31.19
N LYS A 96 -31.07 34.07 -30.41
CA LYS A 96 -32.18 34.46 -29.53
C LYS A 96 -31.79 35.56 -28.54
N ARG A 97 -30.64 35.45 -27.87
CA ARG A 97 -30.18 36.48 -26.92
C ARG A 97 -29.78 37.76 -27.63
N ILE A 98 -29.16 37.66 -28.80
CA ILE A 98 -28.81 38.82 -29.64
C ILE A 98 -30.09 39.55 -30.06
N GLU A 99 -31.12 38.82 -30.48
CA GLU A 99 -32.44 39.34 -30.85
C GLU A 99 -33.15 40.03 -29.67
N GLU A 100 -33.13 39.41 -28.48
CA GLU A 100 -33.67 40.01 -27.24
C GLU A 100 -32.99 41.33 -26.89
N ILE A 101 -31.65 41.41 -27.02
CA ILE A 101 -30.90 42.65 -26.78
C ILE A 101 -31.20 43.68 -27.87
N ALA A 102 -31.21 43.28 -29.15
CA ALA A 102 -31.47 44.14 -30.28
C ALA A 102 -32.86 44.79 -30.19
N ARG A 103 -33.91 44.00 -29.99
CA ARG A 103 -35.28 44.51 -29.88
C ARG A 103 -35.54 45.19 -28.54
N GLY A 104 -35.11 44.59 -27.43
CA GLY A 104 -35.47 45.04 -26.08
C GLY A 104 -34.64 46.21 -25.56
N LYS A 105 -33.32 46.21 -25.80
CA LYS A 105 -32.41 47.25 -25.27
C LYS A 105 -32.04 48.30 -26.30
N LEU A 106 -31.90 47.90 -27.57
CA LEU A 106 -31.47 48.80 -28.65
C LEU A 106 -32.65 49.31 -29.50
N SER A 107 -33.87 48.84 -29.21
CA SER A 107 -35.09 49.18 -29.97
C SER A 107 -34.95 48.96 -31.48
N MET A 108 -34.10 48.02 -31.88
CA MET A 108 -33.95 47.63 -33.28
C MET A 108 -35.21 46.88 -33.73
N LYS A 109 -35.61 47.11 -34.97
CA LYS A 109 -36.73 46.41 -35.63
C LYS A 109 -36.18 45.64 -36.82
N GLU A 110 -36.88 44.58 -37.17
CA GLU A 110 -36.55 43.81 -38.36
C GLU A 110 -36.75 44.70 -39.60
N PRO A 111 -35.80 44.71 -40.55
CA PRO A 111 -35.89 45.56 -41.72
C PRO A 111 -37.06 45.13 -42.61
N GLU A 112 -37.72 46.13 -43.20
CA GLU A 112 -38.77 45.91 -44.19
C GLU A 112 -38.16 45.41 -45.52
N SER A 113 -39.00 44.78 -46.36
CA SER A 113 -38.52 44.09 -47.58
C SER A 113 -37.84 45.04 -48.58
N ASP A 114 -38.20 46.32 -48.55
CA ASP A 114 -37.66 47.42 -49.36
C ASP A 114 -36.31 47.95 -48.86
N GLN A 115 -35.91 47.61 -47.63
CA GLN A 115 -34.65 48.06 -47.02
C GLN A 115 -33.50 47.05 -47.21
N ILE A 116 -33.74 45.92 -47.85
CA ILE A 116 -32.77 44.84 -48.06
C ILE A 116 -32.11 45.01 -49.43
N LEU A 117 -30.79 45.27 -49.45
CA LEU A 117 -30.00 45.35 -50.68
C LEU A 117 -29.11 44.11 -50.81
N TYR A 118 -29.26 43.36 -51.91
CA TYR A 118 -28.41 42.22 -52.22
C TYR A 118 -27.18 42.68 -53.01
N LEU A 119 -26.00 42.47 -52.45
CA LEU A 119 -24.73 42.75 -53.12
C LEU A 119 -24.20 41.45 -53.72
N ASN A 120 -24.14 41.37 -55.05
CA ASN A 120 -23.41 40.31 -55.76
C ASN A 120 -21.94 40.72 -55.85
N THR A 121 -21.03 39.78 -55.58
CA THR A 121 -19.59 39.95 -55.78
C THR A 121 -19.21 39.15 -57.02
N ASP A 122 -18.82 39.85 -58.08
CA ASP A 122 -18.24 39.28 -59.30
C ASP A 122 -16.79 38.80 -59.07
#